data_AF-A0A950CM01-F1
#
_entry.id   AF-A0A950CM01-F1
#
_cell.length_a   1.000
_cell.length_b   1.000
_cell.length_c   1.000
_cell.angle_alpha   90.00
_cell.angle_beta   90.00
_cell.angle_gamma   90.00
#
_symmetry.space_group_name_H-M   'P 1'
#
loop_
_entity.id
_entity.type
_entity.pdbx_description
1 polymer ?
#
loop_
_entity_poly.entity_id
_entity_poly.type
_entity_poly.pdbx_seq_one_letter_code
_entity_poly.pdbx_strand_id
1 'polypeptide(L)' 'MVLWKLPQPGPERPHGFKYRLHYQSADGDSVVRYDNETGKGDHCHVGGHEEAYQFRSVEALVADFLRNIDEVRGGATP' A
#
# COMPACT_ATOMS: atom_id res chain seq x y z
N MET A 1 -9.68 -0.77 1.34
CA MET A 1 -8.76 0.39 1.22
C MET A 1 -9.26 1.49 2.14
N VAL A 2 -8.40 2.13 2.92
CA VAL A 2 -8.76 3.31 3.72
C VAL A 2 -7.64 4.35 3.62
N LEU A 3 -8.03 5.61 3.44
CA LEU A 3 -7.12 6.74 3.33
C LEU A 3 -7.67 7.92 4.13
N TRP A 4 -6.82 8.53 4.95
CA TRP A 4 -7.14 9.66 5.80
C TRP A 4 -6.30 10.86 5.41
N LYS A 5 -6.95 12.00 5.20
CA LYS A 5 -6.27 13.29 5.12
C LYS A 5 -5.98 13.78 6.54
N LEU A 6 -4.72 14.05 6.84
CA LEU A 6 -4.32 14.59 8.13
C LEU A 6 -4.67 16.09 8.19
N PRO A 7 -4.91 16.65 9.40
CA PRO A 7 -5.14 18.08 9.57
C PRO A 7 -3.98 18.93 9.05
N GLN A 8 -2.76 18.43 9.19
CA GLN A 8 -1.53 19.05 8.72
C GLN A 8 -0.48 17.99 8.35
N PRO A 9 0.39 18.26 7.37
CA PRO A 9 1.58 17.45 7.12
C PRO A 9 2.53 17.45 8.32
N GLY A 10 3.25 16.34 8.51
CA GLY A 10 4.25 16.19 9.57
C GLY A 10 5.55 15.60 9.03
N PRO A 11 6.63 15.56 9.82
CA PRO A 11 7.93 15.05 9.39
C PRO A 11 7.88 13.57 8.96
N GLU A 12 7.02 12.76 9.59
CA GLU A 12 6.83 11.35 9.20
C GLU A 12 5.97 11.16 7.95
N ARG A 13 5.12 12.14 7.64
CA ARG A 13 4.09 12.07 6.59
C ARG A 13 4.03 13.43 5.88
N PRO A 14 5.07 13.80 5.13
CA PRO A 14 5.18 15.13 4.52
C PRO A 14 4.10 15.38 3.46
N HIS A 15 3.51 14.32 2.91
CA HIS A 15 2.39 14.40 1.98
C HIS A 15 1.03 14.56 2.67
N GLY A 16 0.95 14.50 4.01
CA GLY A 16 -0.28 14.79 4.76
C GLY A 16 -1.36 13.70 4.69
N PHE A 17 -1.00 12.48 4.31
CA PHE A 17 -1.94 11.35 4.26
C PHE A 17 -1.49 10.20 5.16
N LYS A 18 -2.45 9.57 5.83
CA LYS A 18 -2.31 8.22 6.39
C LYS A 18 -3.09 7.28 5.49
N TYR A 19 -2.56 6.09 5.22
CA TYR A 19 -3.28 5.12 4.41
C TYR A 19 -3.03 3.69 4.87
N ARG A 20 -4.00 2.83 4.56
CA ARG A 20 -3.93 1.38 4.70
C ARG A 20 -4.74 0.75 3.57
N LEU A 21 -4.04 0.26 2.56
CA LEU A 21 -4.61 -0.54 1.47
C LEU A 21 -4.15 -1.98 1.72
N HIS A 22 -5.08 -2.92 1.71
CA HIS A 22 -4.81 -4.31 2.03
C HIS A 22 -5.68 -5.19 1.15
N TYR A 23 -5.06 -6.19 0.54
CA TYR A 23 -5.67 -7.25 -0.25
C TYR A 23 -5.17 -8.57 0.29
N GLN A 24 -6.11 -9.48 0.55
CA GLN A 24 -5.86 -10.76 1.21
C GLN A 24 -6.38 -11.92 0.37
N SER A 25 -5.81 -13.10 0.56
CA SER A 25 -6.31 -14.36 -0.02
C SER A 25 -7.66 -14.73 0.59
N ALA A 26 -8.32 -15.74 0.00
CA ALA A 26 -9.55 -16.31 0.58
C ALA A 26 -9.31 -16.89 1.99
N ASP A 27 -8.10 -17.39 2.24
CA ASP A 27 -7.68 -17.95 3.52
C ASP A 27 -7.27 -16.87 4.55
N GLY A 28 -7.22 -15.60 4.13
CA GLY A 28 -6.95 -14.45 5.00
C GLY A 28 -5.48 -13.99 5.02
N ASP A 29 -4.61 -14.61 4.22
CA ASP A 29 -3.20 -14.20 4.13
C ASP A 29 -3.05 -12.84 3.44
N SER A 30 -2.17 -11.98 3.96
CA SER A 30 -1.85 -10.69 3.34
C SER A 30 -1.08 -10.92 2.03
N VAL A 31 -1.69 -10.54 0.90
CA VAL A 31 -1.11 -10.72 -0.43
C VAL A 31 -0.46 -9.43 -0.93
N VAL A 32 -1.20 -8.32 -0.83
CA VAL A 32 -0.71 -6.97 -1.15
C VAL A 32 -1.12 -6.02 -0.04
N ARG A 33 -0.17 -5.26 0.50
CA ARG A 33 -0.43 -4.25 1.52
C ARG A 33 0.37 -2.99 1.22
N TYR A 34 -0.26 -1.83 1.38
CA TYR A 34 0.40 -0.54 1.36
C TYR A 34 -0.04 0.20 2.60
N ASP A 35 0.91 0.63 3.42
CA ASP A 35 0.64 1.50 4.53
C ASP A 35 1.84 2.40 4.82
N ASN A 36 1.62 3.32 5.75
CA ASN A 36 2.67 4.20 6.21
C ASN A 36 2.66 4.27 7.73
N GLU A 37 2.84 3.13 8.38
CA GLU A 37 2.98 3.05 9.84
C GLU A 37 4.09 3.98 10.36
N THR A 38 3.81 4.59 11.52
CA THR A 38 4.74 5.51 12.21
C THR A 38 6.07 4.82 12.47
N GLY A 39 7.17 5.52 12.23
CA GLY A 39 8.53 4.98 12.32
C GLY A 39 9.07 4.21 11.10
N LYS A 40 8.20 3.77 10.16
CA LYS A 40 8.65 3.10 8.91
C LYS A 40 8.58 3.98 7.67
N GLY A 41 7.66 4.95 7.68
CA GLY A 41 7.32 5.71 6.47
C GLY A 41 6.49 4.87 5.50
N ASP A 42 6.33 5.39 4.28
CA ASP A 42 5.56 4.76 3.22
C ASP A 42 6.24 3.45 2.78
N HIS A 43 5.49 2.34 2.80
CA HIS A 43 5.99 1.04 2.37
C HIS A 43 4.89 0.16 1.78
N CYS A 44 5.30 -0.83 1.01
CA CYS A 44 4.42 -1.86 0.47
C CYS A 44 4.92 -3.26 0.82
N HIS A 45 3.99 -4.21 0.89
CA HIS A 45 4.21 -5.63 1.03
C HIS A 45 3.57 -6.31 -0.17
N VAL A 46 4.33 -7.06 -0.94
CA VAL A 46 3.82 -7.77 -2.13
C VAL A 46 4.42 -9.16 -2.13
N GLY A 47 3.57 -10.20 -2.07
CA GLY A 47 4.03 -11.59 -2.12
C GLY A 47 5.10 -11.92 -1.06
N GLY A 48 4.94 -11.40 0.15
CA GLY A 48 5.87 -11.64 1.27
C GLY A 48 7.13 -10.76 1.30
N HIS A 49 7.30 -9.84 0.34
CA HIS A 49 8.44 -8.91 0.32
C HIS A 49 7.99 -7.51 0.77
N GLU A 50 8.70 -6.94 1.75
CA GLU A 50 8.49 -5.56 2.24
C GLU A 50 9.50 -4.61 1.57
N GLU A 51 9.01 -3.53 0.97
CA GLU A 51 9.84 -2.52 0.30
C GLU A 51 9.37 -1.10 0.60
N ALA A 52 10.30 -0.14 0.61
CA ALA A 52 9.96 1.27 0.73
C ALA A 52 9.13 1.73 -0.48
N TYR A 53 8.06 2.47 -0.23
CA TYR A 53 7.18 3.00 -1.26
C TYR A 53 7.36 4.50 -1.40
N GLN A 54 7.62 4.99 -2.61
CA GLN A 54 7.70 6.42 -2.86
C GLN A 54 6.30 6.98 -3.13
N PHE A 55 5.72 7.67 -2.15
CA PHE A 55 4.44 8.35 -2.34
C PHE A 55 4.55 9.48 -3.38
N ARG A 56 3.71 9.42 -4.42
CA ARG A 56 3.66 10.41 -5.52
C ARG A 56 2.35 11.18 -5.50
N SER A 57 1.25 10.46 -5.49
CA SER A 57 -0.11 10.99 -5.34
C SER A 57 -1.05 9.89 -4.85
N VAL A 58 -2.28 10.26 -4.49
CA VAL A 58 -3.30 9.28 -4.10
C VAL A 58 -3.68 8.40 -5.30
N GLU A 59 -3.76 8.97 -6.50
CA GLU A 59 -4.04 8.25 -7.73
C GLU A 59 -2.95 7.22 -8.04
N ALA A 60 -1.68 7.60 -7.89
CA ALA A 60 -0.54 6.70 -8.08
C ALA A 60 -0.56 5.56 -7.05
N LEU A 61 -0.83 5.86 -5.77
CA LEU A 61 -0.97 4.87 -4.70
C LEU A 61 -2.04 3.81 -5.03
N VAL A 62 -3.21 4.26 -5.48
CA VAL A 62 -4.31 3.37 -5.84
C VAL A 62 -3.98 2.56 -7.09
N ALA A 63 -3.41 3.18 -8.12
CA ALA A 63 -3.04 2.51 -9.35
C ALA A 63 -1.96 1.44 -9.14
N ASP A 64 -0.92 1.74 -8.37
CA ASP A 64 0.14 0.79 -8.03
C ASP A 64 -0.42 -0.40 -7.21
N PHE A 65 -1.29 -0.13 -6.23
CA PHE A 65 -1.92 -1.17 -5.44
C PHE A 65 -2.77 -2.13 -6.30
N LEU A 66 -3.60 -1.58 -7.19
CA LEU A 66 -4.43 -2.38 -8.09
C LEU A 66 -3.59 -3.17 -9.11
N ARG A 67 -2.52 -2.57 -9.62
CA ARG A 67 -1.57 -3.25 -10.52
C ARG A 67 -0.94 -4.45 -9.83
N ASN A 68 -0.47 -4.31 -8.59
CA ASN A 68 0.13 -5.44 -7.87
C ASN A 68 -0.91 -6.53 -7.54
N ILE A 69 -2.17 -6.16 -7.28
CA ILE A 69 -3.24 -7.16 -7.13
C ILE A 69 -3.43 -7.93 -8.44
N ASP A 70 -3.45 -7.24 -9.58
CA ASP A 70 -3.61 -7.86 -10.89
C ASP A 70 -2.43 -8.77 -11.22
N GLU A 71 -1.20 -8.32 -10.96
CA GLU A 71 0.02 -9.13 -11.14
C GLU A 71 -0.01 -10.41 -10.29
N VAL A 72 -0.41 -10.34 -9.02
CA VAL A 72 -0.49 -11.54 -8.16
C VAL A 72 -1.65 -12.45 -8.56
N ARG A 73 -2.76 -11.91 -9.07
CA ARG A 73 -3.89 -12.72 -9.57
C ARG A 73 -3.61 -13.34 -10.93
N GLY A 74 -2.91 -12.64 -11.81
CA GLY A 74 -2.51 -13.07 -13.15
C GLY A 74 -1.28 -13.98 -13.14
N GLY A 75 -0.47 -13.94 -12.08
CA GLY A 75 0.62 -14.88 -11.82
C GLY A 75 0.17 -16.29 -11.39
N ALA A 76 -1.13 -16.50 -11.16
CA ALA A 76 -1.73 -17.83 -11.10
C ALA A 76 -1.75 -18.43 -12.52
N THR A 77 -0.60 -18.97 -12.94
CA THR A 77 -0.50 -19.77 -14.16
C THR A 77 -1.35 -21.04 -13.95
N PRO A 78 -2.23 -21.43 -14.91
CA PRO A 78 -2.99 -22.68 -14.83
C PRO A 78 -2.10 -23.93 -14.79
#